data_AF-A0A955RES6-F1
#
_entry.id   AF-A0A955RES6-F1
#
_cell.length_a   1.000
_cell.length_b   1.000
_cell.length_c   1.000
_cell.angle_alpha   90.00
_cell.angle_beta   90.00
_cell.angle_gamma   90.00
#
_symmetry.space_group_name_H-M   'P 1'
#
loop_
_entity.id
_entity.type
_entity.pdbx_description
1 polymer ?
#
loop_
_entity_poly.entity_id
_entity_poly.type
_entity_poly.pdbx_seq_one_letter_code
_entity_poly.pdbx_strand_id
1 'polypeptide(L)'
;MITWLASCLVERDVDPARILVVWSPEAEAAARRAGHLVDLRSQYLVDLADTVMADSGVTASVELAGAEVLVEPEPPLVPRELLALARQRLTDPASELATLRARHRADVVAWIVDTDTAPSGVAQLLDGRSPSDPFDAVAVVQWDAPELVFPHELFHVYGADHSWLQQVAEGELVEGYGHGWTAPGVLAHTIMADASECTWAGAPLSACDVVPRLSNPAVQAWGEPLGDVRTAYNACVVQQRARYVSRLYELATGEDRWDASLAPSCPVVLGPGRDLEGTVCLAESADWTGCTDLRGTVRVEDPERLRGVERVTGDLLLSGPGVGSLAALSGLRSVGGTLTLRDTALVDLAGLEQLERVGGLVIEANPALVGLSALRVAEVPGSLLLVGNAGLRHLDGPVGIERAGVLWVTRHPVLEDLAALRGLRGVSGGLAIWGNPRLVDCALPELDEEVRQAVVLFDNGEGCVP
;
A
#
# COMPACT_ATOMS: atom_id res chain seq x y z
N MET A 1 17.81 -27.92 -5.85
CA MET A 1 16.34 -28.07 -5.83
C MET A 1 15.89 -28.26 -4.39
N ILE A 2 15.60 -27.16 -3.70
CA ILE A 2 14.88 -27.12 -2.43
C ILE A 2 13.73 -26.16 -2.70
N THR A 3 12.53 -26.70 -2.76
CA THR A 3 11.26 -26.00 -2.97
C THR A 3 10.96 -25.11 -1.78
N TRP A 4 11.28 -23.83 -1.88
CA TRP A 4 10.81 -22.79 -0.94
C TRP A 4 9.46 -22.26 -1.44
N LEU A 5 8.40 -23.06 -1.24
CA LEU A 5 7.07 -22.48 -1.15
C LEU A 5 6.95 -21.93 0.26
N ALA A 6 6.94 -20.60 0.38
CA ALA A 6 6.50 -19.92 1.59
C ALA A 6 5.03 -20.28 1.80
N SER A 7 4.77 -21.42 2.46
CA SER A 7 3.41 -21.74 2.88
C SER A 7 3.00 -20.67 3.88
N CYS A 8 1.97 -19.90 3.54
CA CYS A 8 1.21 -19.13 4.51
C CYS A 8 0.67 -20.14 5.54
N LEU A 9 1.45 -20.38 6.60
CA LEU A 9 1.13 -21.37 7.63
C LEU A 9 0.06 -20.76 8.51
N VAL A 10 -1.20 -21.09 8.24
CA VAL A 10 -2.32 -20.78 9.14
C VAL A 10 -3.20 -22.01 9.24
N GLU A 11 -3.76 -22.18 10.43
CA GLU A 11 -4.66 -23.26 10.85
C GLU A 11 -5.70 -23.59 9.77
N ARG A 12 -5.86 -24.89 9.48
CA ARG A 12 -6.75 -25.39 8.42
C ARG A 12 -8.22 -25.47 8.84
N ASP A 13 -8.52 -25.14 10.10
CA ASP A 13 -9.87 -25.21 10.68
C ASP A 13 -10.21 -23.85 11.30
N VAL A 14 -10.74 -22.95 10.48
CA VAL A 14 -11.31 -21.66 10.92
C VAL A 14 -12.80 -21.68 10.60
N ASP A 15 -13.64 -21.30 11.56
CA ASP A 15 -15.07 -21.16 11.34
C ASP A 15 -15.33 -20.11 10.23
N PRO A 16 -16.32 -20.32 9.34
CA PRO A 16 -16.65 -19.32 8.33
C PRO A 16 -17.04 -18.00 8.98
N ALA A 17 -16.56 -16.87 8.44
CA ALA A 17 -17.04 -15.58 8.91
C ALA A 17 -18.47 -15.34 8.40
N ARG A 18 -19.37 -14.96 9.31
CA ARG A 18 -20.79 -14.77 9.04
C ARG A 18 -21.04 -13.34 8.56
N ILE A 19 -21.48 -13.21 7.32
CA ILE A 19 -21.74 -11.93 6.66
C ILE A 19 -23.23 -11.62 6.70
N LEU A 20 -23.61 -10.52 7.35
CA LEU A 20 -24.98 -9.99 7.26
C LEU A 20 -25.03 -8.96 6.14
N VAL A 21 -25.88 -9.22 5.14
CA VAL A 21 -26.14 -8.25 4.08
C VAL A 21 -27.41 -7.46 4.43
N VAL A 22 -27.27 -6.15 4.54
CA VAL A 22 -28.36 -5.25 4.92
C VAL A 22 -28.63 -4.30 3.78
N TRP A 23 -29.87 -4.16 3.35
CA TRP A 23 -30.28 -3.28 2.26
C TRP A 23 -30.96 -2.04 2.83
N SER A 24 -30.67 -0.87 2.26
CA SER A 24 -31.57 0.28 2.44
C SER A 24 -32.92 0.05 1.75
N PRO A 25 -34.01 0.69 2.21
CA PRO A 25 -35.28 0.67 1.52
C PRO A 25 -35.18 1.08 0.04
N GLU A 26 -34.36 2.07 -0.25
CA GLU A 26 -34.11 2.61 -1.58
C GLU A 26 -33.45 1.58 -2.49
N ALA A 27 -32.34 0.99 -2.03
CA ALA A 27 -31.61 -0.06 -2.74
C ALA A 27 -32.46 -1.31 -2.98
N GLU A 28 -33.22 -1.75 -1.98
CA GLU A 28 -34.12 -2.88 -2.13
C GLU A 28 -35.17 -2.62 -3.20
N ALA A 29 -35.79 -1.44 -3.16
CA ALA A 29 -36.83 -1.08 -4.12
C ALA A 29 -36.25 -0.95 -5.53
N ALA A 30 -35.03 -0.41 -5.69
CA ALA A 30 -34.32 -0.30 -6.95
C ALA A 30 -33.96 -1.68 -7.52
N ALA A 31 -33.35 -2.55 -6.71
CA ALA A 31 -33.00 -3.91 -7.08
C ALA A 31 -34.22 -4.73 -7.51
N ARG A 32 -35.35 -4.61 -6.78
CA ARG A 32 -36.61 -5.26 -7.17
C ARG A 32 -37.15 -4.76 -8.50
N ARG A 33 -37.09 -3.46 -8.79
CA ARG A 33 -37.50 -2.90 -10.08
C ARG A 33 -36.62 -3.44 -11.22
N ALA A 34 -35.35 -3.71 -10.95
CA ALA A 34 -34.42 -4.35 -11.87
C ALA A 34 -34.57 -5.89 -11.93
N GLY A 35 -35.49 -6.50 -11.17
CA GLY A 35 -35.79 -7.93 -11.21
C GLY A 35 -34.95 -8.79 -10.26
N HIS A 36 -34.22 -8.18 -9.33
CA HIS A 36 -33.44 -8.89 -8.31
C HIS A 36 -34.27 -9.15 -7.05
N LEU A 37 -34.03 -10.30 -6.41
CA LEU A 37 -34.51 -10.60 -5.07
C LEU A 37 -33.35 -10.45 -4.10
N VAL A 38 -33.53 -9.67 -3.03
CA VAL A 38 -32.46 -9.33 -2.08
C VAL A 38 -31.82 -10.57 -1.46
N ASP A 39 -32.59 -11.60 -1.11
CA ASP A 39 -32.05 -12.84 -0.55
C ASP A 39 -31.13 -13.55 -1.53
N LEU A 40 -31.57 -13.72 -2.79
CA LEU A 40 -30.78 -14.40 -3.82
C LEU A 40 -29.55 -13.59 -4.23
N ARG A 41 -29.69 -12.25 -4.31
CA ARG A 41 -28.55 -11.38 -4.65
C ARG A 41 -27.53 -11.36 -3.51
N SER A 42 -27.98 -11.30 -2.26
CA SER A 42 -27.10 -11.35 -1.09
C SER A 42 -26.34 -12.68 -1.02
N GLN A 43 -27.03 -13.80 -1.24
CA GLN A 43 -26.39 -15.13 -1.32
C GLN A 43 -25.34 -15.17 -2.43
N TYR A 44 -25.70 -14.71 -3.64
CA TYR A 44 -24.77 -14.67 -4.76
C TYR A 44 -23.49 -13.87 -4.48
N LEU A 45 -23.63 -12.69 -3.87
CA LEU A 45 -22.49 -11.82 -3.55
C LEU A 45 -21.55 -12.47 -2.52
N VAL A 46 -22.09 -13.13 -1.50
CA VAL A 46 -21.29 -13.85 -0.50
C VAL A 46 -20.64 -15.10 -1.09
N ASP A 47 -21.37 -15.88 -1.90
CA ASP A 47 -20.84 -17.07 -2.59
C ASP A 47 -19.72 -16.68 -3.57
N LEU A 48 -19.84 -15.53 -4.23
CA LEU A 48 -18.80 -15.00 -5.11
C LEU A 48 -17.53 -14.66 -4.31
N ALA A 49 -17.67 -14.01 -3.14
CA ALA A 49 -16.52 -13.73 -2.28
C ALA A 49 -15.83 -15.00 -1.77
N ASP A 50 -16.61 -15.99 -1.34
CA ASP A 50 -16.10 -17.31 -0.92
C ASP A 50 -15.36 -18.02 -2.07
N THR A 51 -15.93 -17.97 -3.28
CA THR A 51 -15.29 -18.50 -4.49
C THR A 51 -13.97 -17.80 -4.79
N VAL A 52 -13.92 -16.47 -4.69
CA VAL A 52 -12.68 -15.70 -4.89
C VAL A 52 -11.61 -16.10 -3.86
N MET A 53 -11.99 -16.30 -2.59
CA MET A 53 -11.07 -16.79 -1.56
C MET A 53 -10.50 -18.17 -1.95
N ALA A 54 -11.36 -19.12 -2.25
CA ALA A 54 -10.97 -20.48 -2.61
C ALA A 54 -10.06 -20.53 -3.86
N ASP A 55 -10.41 -19.81 -4.93
CA ASP A 55 -9.64 -19.72 -6.17
C ASP A 55 -8.27 -19.03 -5.98
N SER A 56 -8.14 -18.26 -4.91
CA SER A 56 -6.90 -17.60 -4.50
C SER A 56 -6.04 -18.45 -3.58
N GLY A 57 -6.45 -19.69 -3.28
CA GLY A 57 -5.73 -20.58 -2.37
C GLY A 57 -5.90 -20.25 -0.89
N VAL A 58 -6.93 -19.48 -0.53
CA VAL A 58 -7.36 -19.28 0.86
C VAL A 58 -8.24 -20.47 1.26
N THR A 59 -7.99 -21.05 2.42
CA THR A 59 -8.75 -22.19 2.95
C THR A 59 -9.84 -21.78 3.94
N ALA A 60 -9.77 -20.57 4.49
CA ALA A 60 -10.89 -19.97 5.19
C ALA A 60 -12.04 -19.64 4.23
N SER A 61 -13.24 -19.49 4.78
CA SER A 61 -14.47 -19.27 4.02
C SER A 61 -15.36 -18.19 4.64
N VAL A 62 -16.35 -17.72 3.89
CA VAL A 62 -17.40 -16.82 4.35
C VAL A 62 -18.78 -17.42 4.07
N GLU A 63 -19.77 -17.07 4.89
CA GLU A 63 -21.15 -17.52 4.69
C GLU A 63 -22.16 -16.40 4.95
N LEU A 64 -23.33 -16.50 4.29
CA LEU A 64 -24.41 -15.55 4.50
C LEU A 64 -25.10 -15.85 5.83
N ALA A 65 -24.99 -14.92 6.78
CA ALA A 65 -25.69 -14.98 8.07
C ALA A 65 -27.18 -14.67 7.89
N GLY A 66 -27.48 -13.71 7.02
CA GLY A 66 -28.83 -13.26 6.70
C GLY A 66 -28.83 -12.14 5.67
N ALA A 67 -30.00 -11.92 5.07
CA ALA A 67 -30.29 -10.79 4.20
C ALA A 67 -31.49 -10.03 4.80
N GLU A 68 -31.31 -8.76 5.11
CA GLU A 68 -32.33 -7.96 5.80
C GLU A 68 -32.48 -6.59 5.10
N VAL A 69 -33.64 -5.96 5.27
CA VAL A 69 -33.91 -4.61 4.76
C VAL A 69 -34.16 -3.71 5.96
N LEU A 70 -33.46 -2.59 6.04
CA LEU A 70 -33.69 -1.60 7.08
C LEU A 70 -35.08 -0.97 6.92
N VAL A 71 -35.66 -0.54 8.03
CA VAL A 71 -36.85 0.32 8.02
C VAL A 71 -36.45 1.78 7.83
N GLU A 72 -35.33 2.18 8.42
CA GLU A 72 -34.83 3.55 8.26
C GLU A 72 -34.28 3.78 6.84
N PRO A 73 -34.69 4.87 6.16
CA PRO A 73 -34.14 5.20 4.86
C PRO A 73 -32.65 5.55 4.97
N GLU A 74 -31.92 5.34 3.88
CA GLU A 74 -30.55 5.83 3.81
C GLU A 74 -30.52 7.36 3.65
N PRO A 75 -29.64 8.07 4.38
CA PRO A 75 -29.49 9.51 4.19
C PRO A 75 -28.75 9.79 2.88
N PRO A 76 -28.92 10.99 2.28
CA PRO A 76 -28.28 11.38 1.02
C PRO A 76 -26.81 11.76 1.26
N LEU A 77 -26.01 10.78 1.67
CA LEU A 77 -24.60 10.90 2.00
C LEU A 77 -23.76 10.11 1.00
N VAL A 78 -22.50 10.50 0.83
CA VAL A 78 -21.57 9.72 0.00
C VAL A 78 -21.15 8.43 0.72
N PRO A 79 -20.71 7.38 0.02
CA PRO A 79 -20.37 6.08 0.62
C PRO A 79 -19.41 6.14 1.81
N ARG A 80 -18.40 7.02 1.78
CA ARG A 80 -17.48 7.22 2.93
C ARG A 80 -18.19 7.73 4.19
N GLU A 81 -19.17 8.60 4.03
CA GLU A 81 -19.97 9.12 5.16
C GLU A 81 -20.98 8.08 5.64
N LEU A 82 -21.53 7.26 4.73
CA LEU A 82 -22.38 6.12 5.07
C LEU A 82 -21.61 5.05 5.87
N LEU A 83 -20.34 4.80 5.55
CA LEU A 83 -19.48 3.90 6.33
C LEU A 83 -19.31 4.39 7.77
N ALA A 84 -19.05 5.69 7.96
CA ALA A 84 -18.96 6.30 9.28
C ALA A 84 -20.29 6.20 10.06
N LEU A 85 -21.42 6.43 9.37
CA LEU A 85 -22.75 6.27 9.96
C LEU A 85 -23.06 4.82 10.34
N ALA A 86 -22.67 3.85 9.52
CA ALA A 86 -22.87 2.43 9.79
C ALA A 86 -22.13 2.00 11.06
N ARG A 87 -20.86 2.41 11.19
CA ARG A 87 -20.06 2.20 12.41
C ARG A 87 -20.71 2.84 13.64
N GLN A 88 -21.19 4.07 13.50
CA GLN A 88 -21.94 4.74 14.57
C GLN A 88 -23.21 3.96 14.95
N ARG A 89 -23.99 3.49 13.97
CA ARG A 89 -25.20 2.69 14.23
C ARG A 89 -24.85 1.37 14.92
N LEU A 90 -23.78 0.70 14.51
CA LEU A 90 -23.35 -0.56 15.12
C LEU A 90 -22.90 -0.42 16.58
N THR A 91 -22.36 0.74 16.97
CA THR A 91 -22.00 1.03 18.37
C THR A 91 -23.19 1.41 19.24
N ASP A 92 -24.31 1.84 18.66
CA ASP A 92 -25.56 2.12 19.37
C ASP A 92 -26.44 0.85 19.44
N PRO A 93 -26.56 0.18 20.61
CA PRO A 93 -27.36 -1.04 20.74
C PRO A 93 -28.87 -0.81 20.55
N ALA A 94 -29.34 0.45 20.56
CA ALA A 94 -30.72 0.77 20.25
C ALA A 94 -31.00 0.89 18.75
N SER A 95 -29.96 0.92 17.91
CA SER A 95 -30.13 1.03 16.47
C SER A 95 -30.67 -0.28 15.86
N GLU A 96 -31.42 -0.14 14.77
CA GLU A 96 -31.90 -1.28 14.00
C GLU A 96 -30.73 -2.13 13.46
N LEU A 97 -29.68 -1.49 12.96
CA LEU A 97 -28.51 -2.16 12.38
C LEU A 97 -27.78 -3.03 13.42
N ALA A 98 -27.57 -2.51 14.64
CA ALA A 98 -26.99 -3.27 15.74
C ALA A 98 -27.89 -4.44 16.17
N THR A 99 -29.22 -4.23 16.19
CA THR A 99 -30.21 -5.26 16.49
C THR A 99 -30.19 -6.40 15.47
N LEU A 100 -30.10 -6.07 14.17
CA LEU A 100 -30.01 -7.07 13.10
C LEU A 100 -28.69 -7.85 13.18
N ARG A 101 -27.56 -7.15 13.37
CA ARG A 101 -26.25 -7.81 13.58
C ARG A 101 -26.32 -8.81 14.73
N ALA A 102 -26.92 -8.43 15.86
CA ALA A 102 -27.08 -9.31 17.02
C ALA A 102 -28.00 -10.50 16.76
N ARG A 103 -29.12 -10.32 16.04
CA ARG A 103 -30.04 -11.39 15.67
C ARG A 103 -29.35 -12.50 14.85
N HIS A 104 -28.51 -12.09 13.91
CA HIS A 104 -27.80 -12.98 13.00
C HIS A 104 -26.42 -13.40 13.51
N ARG A 105 -25.98 -12.88 14.66
CA ARG A 105 -24.63 -13.02 15.21
C ARG A 105 -23.56 -12.73 14.15
N ALA A 106 -23.75 -11.69 13.36
CA ALA A 106 -22.91 -11.47 12.20
C ALA A 106 -21.57 -10.84 12.56
N ASP A 107 -20.51 -11.39 11.99
CA ASP A 107 -19.14 -10.97 12.21
C ASP A 107 -18.85 -9.68 11.43
N VAL A 108 -19.31 -9.64 10.17
CA VAL A 108 -19.19 -8.50 9.25
C VAL A 108 -20.57 -8.07 8.77
N VAL A 109 -20.77 -6.77 8.60
CA VAL A 109 -21.99 -6.19 8.03
C VAL A 109 -21.67 -5.55 6.67
N ALA A 110 -22.35 -5.99 5.62
CA ALA A 110 -22.31 -5.35 4.31
C ALA A 110 -23.61 -4.57 4.08
N TRP A 111 -23.52 -3.25 4.02
CA TRP A 111 -24.65 -2.36 3.79
C TRP A 111 -24.77 -2.00 2.31
N ILE A 112 -25.84 -2.48 1.68
CA ILE A 112 -26.20 -2.21 0.28
C ILE A 112 -27.06 -0.96 0.18
N VAL A 113 -26.62 -0.01 -0.65
CA VAL A 113 -27.17 1.36 -0.74
C VAL A 113 -27.47 1.78 -2.19
N ASP A 114 -28.35 2.77 -2.39
CA ASP A 114 -28.73 3.37 -3.69
C ASP A 114 -28.22 4.81 -3.79
N THR A 115 -26.91 4.92 -3.97
CA THR A 115 -26.24 6.22 -4.14
C THR A 115 -25.67 6.34 -5.54
N ASP A 116 -25.77 7.51 -6.16
CA ASP A 116 -25.21 7.78 -7.49
C ASP A 116 -23.78 8.39 -7.41
N THR A 117 -23.14 8.35 -6.25
CA THR A 117 -21.86 9.04 -5.99
C THR A 117 -20.71 8.07 -5.80
N ALA A 118 -19.58 8.30 -6.46
CA ALA A 118 -18.36 7.52 -6.25
C ALA A 118 -17.80 7.66 -4.82
N PRO A 119 -17.08 6.63 -4.29
CA PRO A 119 -16.80 5.34 -4.92
C PRO A 119 -17.97 4.35 -4.82
N SER A 120 -18.06 3.36 -5.72
CA SER A 120 -19.15 2.37 -5.70
C SER A 120 -19.12 1.37 -4.54
N GLY A 121 -18.02 1.37 -3.79
CA GLY A 121 -17.83 0.62 -2.57
C GLY A 121 -16.85 1.33 -1.65
N VAL A 122 -16.99 1.09 -0.35
CA VAL A 122 -15.98 1.44 0.64
C VAL A 122 -16.11 0.54 1.86
N ALA A 123 -14.99 0.09 2.39
CA ALA A 123 -14.92 -0.64 3.64
C ALA A 123 -13.83 -0.09 4.54
N GLN A 124 -13.92 -0.44 5.82
CA GLN A 124 -12.83 -0.18 6.74
C GLN A 124 -11.74 -1.24 6.56
N LEU A 125 -10.52 -0.79 6.27
CA LEU A 125 -9.34 -1.62 6.38
C LEU A 125 -9.11 -1.91 7.88
N LEU A 126 -9.32 -3.16 8.29
CA LEU A 126 -8.83 -3.60 9.60
C LEU A 126 -7.33 -3.85 9.43
N ASP A 127 -6.48 -3.56 10.42
CA ASP A 127 -5.03 -3.84 10.34
C ASP A 127 -4.58 -4.99 11.28
N GLY A 128 -5.45 -5.38 12.22
CA GLY A 128 -5.23 -6.47 13.18
C GLY A 128 -4.06 -6.25 14.15
N ARG A 129 -3.45 -5.06 14.18
CA ARG A 129 -2.28 -4.75 15.04
C ARG A 129 -2.66 -4.21 16.41
N SER A 130 -3.89 -3.69 16.51
CA SER A 130 -4.59 -3.32 17.73
C SER A 130 -5.90 -4.11 17.78
N PRO A 131 -6.60 -4.25 18.93
CA PRO A 131 -8.03 -4.52 18.90
C PRO A 131 -8.71 -3.39 18.12
N SER A 132 -8.77 -3.51 16.78
CA SER A 132 -9.68 -2.71 15.98
C SER A 132 -11.07 -2.89 16.55
N ASP A 133 -11.82 -1.80 16.65
CA ASP A 133 -13.13 -1.83 17.25
C ASP A 133 -13.95 -2.88 16.48
N PRO A 134 -14.47 -3.95 17.12
CA PRO A 134 -15.27 -4.96 16.42
C PRO A 134 -16.50 -4.41 15.68
N PHE A 135 -16.88 -3.15 15.94
CA PHE A 135 -17.90 -2.40 15.20
C PHE A 135 -17.40 -1.79 13.87
N ASP A 136 -16.10 -1.90 13.58
CA ASP A 136 -15.45 -1.44 12.35
C ASP A 136 -15.58 -2.43 11.19
N ALA A 137 -16.11 -3.62 11.44
CA ALA A 137 -16.29 -4.70 10.48
C ALA A 137 -17.44 -4.43 9.50
N VAL A 138 -17.30 -3.37 8.70
CA VAL A 138 -18.35 -2.86 7.82
C VAL A 138 -17.84 -2.57 6.42
N ALA A 139 -18.63 -2.98 5.43
CA ALA A 139 -18.53 -2.56 4.04
C ALA A 139 -19.82 -1.86 3.61
N VAL A 140 -19.73 -0.81 2.80
CA VAL A 140 -20.84 -0.13 2.13
C VAL A 140 -20.66 -0.32 0.63
N VAL A 141 -21.69 -0.82 -0.06
CA VAL A 141 -21.61 -1.17 -1.49
C VAL A 141 -22.86 -0.69 -2.20
N GLN A 142 -22.71 -0.04 -3.35
CA GLN A 142 -23.86 0.32 -4.20
C GLN A 142 -24.53 -0.94 -4.76
N TRP A 143 -25.86 -0.96 -4.80
CA TRP A 143 -26.59 -2.17 -5.23
C TRP A 143 -26.33 -2.57 -6.68
N ASP A 144 -26.04 -1.60 -7.55
CA ASP A 144 -25.76 -1.74 -8.97
C ASP A 144 -24.25 -1.68 -9.29
N ALA A 145 -23.40 -1.70 -8.27
CA ALA A 145 -21.96 -1.80 -8.44
C ALA A 145 -21.58 -3.05 -9.26
N PRO A 146 -20.46 -3.00 -10.02
CA PRO A 146 -19.89 -4.20 -10.62
C PRO A 146 -19.72 -5.32 -9.59
N GLU A 147 -19.96 -6.57 -10.00
CA GLU A 147 -20.14 -7.67 -9.05
C GLU A 147 -18.92 -7.95 -8.17
N LEU A 148 -17.72 -7.59 -8.63
CA LEU A 148 -16.47 -7.74 -7.90
C LEU A 148 -16.21 -6.65 -6.85
N VAL A 149 -17.01 -5.57 -6.81
CA VAL A 149 -16.88 -4.53 -5.78
C VAL A 149 -17.24 -5.10 -4.41
N PHE A 150 -18.29 -5.92 -4.29
CA PHE A 150 -18.65 -6.54 -3.01
C PHE A 150 -17.51 -7.38 -2.41
N PRO A 151 -16.92 -8.37 -3.12
CA PRO A 151 -15.78 -9.10 -2.58
C PRO A 151 -14.56 -8.21 -2.36
N HIS A 152 -14.28 -7.21 -3.20
CA HIS A 152 -13.20 -6.25 -2.98
C HIS A 152 -13.33 -5.56 -1.61
N GLU A 153 -14.49 -4.95 -1.34
CA GLU A 153 -14.74 -4.26 -0.06
C GLU A 153 -14.76 -5.22 1.12
N LEU A 154 -15.26 -6.44 0.94
CA LEU A 154 -15.20 -7.45 1.99
C LEU A 154 -13.74 -7.79 2.36
N PHE A 155 -12.83 -7.86 1.39
CA PHE A 155 -11.43 -8.20 1.67
C PHE A 155 -10.63 -7.08 2.35
N HIS A 156 -11.04 -5.81 2.20
CA HIS A 156 -10.52 -4.72 3.05
C HIS A 156 -10.79 -4.99 4.54
N VAL A 157 -11.94 -5.57 4.89
CA VAL A 157 -12.22 -5.97 6.29
C VAL A 157 -11.24 -7.05 6.77
N TYR A 158 -10.73 -7.89 5.87
CA TYR A 158 -9.65 -8.85 6.15
C TYR A 158 -8.26 -8.21 6.09
N GLY A 159 -8.15 -6.92 5.81
CA GLY A 159 -6.90 -6.18 5.68
C GLY A 159 -6.15 -6.41 4.38
N ALA A 160 -6.81 -6.97 3.36
CA ALA A 160 -6.27 -6.96 2.01
C ALA A 160 -6.26 -5.52 1.51
N ASP A 161 -5.15 -5.09 0.96
CA ASP A 161 -4.96 -3.70 0.59
C ASP A 161 -4.82 -3.58 -0.93
N HIS A 162 -4.98 -2.35 -1.42
CA HIS A 162 -4.79 -2.03 -2.82
C HIS A 162 -3.38 -2.35 -3.31
N SER A 163 -3.18 -2.36 -4.62
CA SER A 163 -1.85 -2.42 -5.21
C SER A 163 -1.00 -1.22 -4.76
N TRP A 164 0.32 -1.45 -4.70
CA TRP A 164 1.26 -0.47 -4.16
C TRP A 164 1.17 0.90 -4.85
N LEU A 165 1.01 0.91 -6.17
CA LEU A 165 0.98 2.14 -6.94
C LEU A 165 -0.34 2.92 -6.75
N GLN A 166 -1.45 2.21 -6.58
CA GLN A 166 -2.73 2.82 -6.22
C GLN A 166 -2.66 3.53 -4.85
N GLN A 167 -2.09 2.90 -3.82
CA GLN A 167 -1.96 3.53 -2.50
C GLN A 167 -1.09 4.80 -2.53
N VAL A 168 0.00 4.77 -3.30
CA VAL A 168 0.86 5.94 -3.50
C VAL A 168 0.08 7.07 -4.18
N ALA A 169 -0.80 6.75 -5.13
CA ALA A 169 -1.66 7.73 -5.80
C ALA A 169 -2.75 8.30 -4.86
N GLU A 170 -3.24 7.50 -3.92
CA GLU A 170 -4.28 7.89 -2.94
C GLU A 170 -3.71 8.61 -1.69
N GLY A 171 -2.38 8.62 -1.53
CA GLY A 171 -1.69 9.29 -0.43
C GLY A 171 -1.78 8.54 0.90
N GLU A 172 -2.04 7.23 0.86
CA GLU A 172 -2.17 6.37 2.03
C GLU A 172 -0.80 5.77 2.47
N LEU A 173 -0.66 5.47 3.77
CA LEU A 173 0.59 4.93 4.33
C LEU A 173 0.75 3.45 3.96
N VAL A 174 1.85 3.14 3.26
CA VAL A 174 2.16 1.79 2.76
C VAL A 174 2.66 0.89 3.88
N GLU A 175 1.94 -0.18 4.19
CA GLU A 175 2.43 -1.24 5.07
C GLU A 175 2.14 -2.67 4.55
N GLY A 176 3.18 -3.37 4.07
CA GLY A 176 3.22 -4.84 4.06
C GLY A 176 3.32 -5.51 2.69
N TYR A 177 3.04 -6.81 2.67
CA TYR A 177 2.97 -7.65 1.47
C TYR A 177 1.52 -7.86 1.00
N GLY A 178 0.55 -7.27 1.70
CA GLY A 178 -0.89 -7.44 1.46
C GLY A 178 -1.42 -6.53 0.37
N HIS A 179 -0.71 -6.42 -0.77
CA HIS A 179 -1.13 -5.55 -1.85
C HIS A 179 -1.77 -6.33 -3.00
N GLY A 180 -2.67 -5.65 -3.73
CA GLY A 180 -3.10 -6.08 -5.05
C GLY A 180 -1.91 -6.29 -5.99
N TRP A 181 -2.09 -7.19 -6.96
CA TRP A 181 -1.12 -7.47 -8.00
C TRP A 181 -1.66 -7.11 -9.39
N THR A 182 -0.81 -6.44 -10.15
CA THR A 182 -0.98 -6.25 -11.60
C THR A 182 0.04 -7.14 -12.29
N ALA A 183 -0.43 -7.97 -13.22
CA ALA A 183 0.38 -8.88 -14.02
C ALA A 183 0.61 -8.25 -15.42
N PRO A 184 1.64 -7.40 -15.59
CA PRO A 184 1.82 -6.62 -16.82
C PRO A 184 2.07 -7.50 -18.06
N GLY A 185 2.62 -8.71 -17.89
CA GLY A 185 2.88 -9.64 -19.00
C GLY A 185 1.62 -10.18 -19.67
N VAL A 186 0.47 -10.15 -18.99
CA VAL A 186 -0.82 -10.65 -19.50
C VAL A 186 -1.91 -9.59 -19.49
N LEU A 187 -1.55 -8.33 -19.19
CA LEU A 187 -2.47 -7.20 -19.08
C LEU A 187 -3.69 -7.54 -18.21
N ALA A 188 -3.42 -8.03 -17.01
CA ALA A 188 -4.48 -8.40 -16.08
C ALA A 188 -4.13 -7.96 -14.66
N HIS A 189 -5.15 -7.79 -13.84
CA HIS A 189 -4.99 -7.37 -12.45
C HIS A 189 -5.87 -8.20 -11.53
N THR A 190 -5.39 -8.41 -10.31
CA THR A 190 -6.18 -9.07 -9.25
C THR A 190 -7.28 -8.15 -8.73
N ILE A 191 -8.23 -8.70 -7.98
CA ILE A 191 -9.41 -7.96 -7.51
C ILE A 191 -9.07 -6.73 -6.64
N MET A 192 -7.93 -6.74 -5.95
CA MET A 192 -7.47 -5.64 -5.10
C MET A 192 -6.49 -4.70 -5.81
N ALA A 193 -6.37 -4.76 -7.13
CA ALA A 193 -5.52 -3.86 -7.92
C ALA A 193 -6.37 -3.05 -8.91
N ASP A 194 -5.89 -1.89 -9.32
CA ASP A 194 -6.61 -1.02 -10.25
C ASP A 194 -6.27 -1.30 -11.73
N ALA A 195 -7.27 -1.22 -12.61
CA ALA A 195 -7.08 -1.45 -14.04
C ALA A 195 -6.16 -0.39 -14.71
N SER A 196 -6.07 0.81 -14.13
CA SER A 196 -5.15 1.86 -14.56
C SER A 196 -3.69 1.45 -14.46
N GLU A 197 -3.36 0.46 -13.62
CA GLU A 197 -1.99 -0.02 -13.51
C GLU A 197 -1.51 -0.75 -14.77
N CYS A 198 -2.43 -1.36 -15.53
CA CYS A 198 -2.11 -1.93 -16.84
C CYS A 198 -1.72 -0.86 -17.87
N THR A 199 -2.17 0.39 -17.69
CA THR A 199 -1.80 1.49 -18.61
C THR A 199 -0.32 1.87 -18.49
N TRP A 200 0.29 1.61 -17.34
CA TRP A 200 1.74 1.77 -17.16
C TRP A 200 2.56 0.71 -17.90
N ALA A 201 1.94 -0.36 -18.39
CA ALA A 201 2.54 -1.31 -19.33
C ALA A 201 2.27 -0.93 -20.81
N GLY A 202 1.70 0.25 -21.08
CA GLY A 202 1.42 0.75 -22.42
C GLY A 202 0.11 0.23 -23.04
N ALA A 203 -0.73 -0.46 -22.26
CA ALA A 203 -2.01 -1.00 -22.74
C ALA A 203 -3.19 -0.03 -22.52
N PRO A 204 -4.20 -0.01 -23.41
CA PRO A 204 -5.44 0.72 -23.15
C PRO A 204 -6.19 0.07 -21.98
N LEU A 205 -6.89 0.87 -21.16
CA LEU A 205 -7.72 0.39 -20.03
C LEU A 205 -8.67 -0.76 -20.43
N SER A 206 -9.20 -0.72 -21.65
CA SER A 206 -10.10 -1.75 -22.20
C SER A 206 -9.44 -3.11 -22.44
N ALA A 207 -8.12 -3.21 -22.30
CA ALA A 207 -7.36 -4.44 -22.47
C ALA A 207 -6.85 -5.00 -21.14
N CYS A 208 -7.19 -4.37 -20.00
CA CYS A 208 -6.81 -4.83 -18.67
C CYS A 208 -7.94 -5.70 -18.09
N ASP A 209 -7.73 -7.03 -18.08
CA ASP A 209 -8.73 -7.96 -17.55
C ASP A 209 -8.63 -8.06 -16.03
N VAL A 210 -9.78 -7.97 -15.34
CA VAL A 210 -9.86 -8.27 -13.91
C VAL A 210 -9.90 -9.79 -13.70
N VAL A 211 -8.95 -10.30 -12.92
CA VAL A 211 -8.92 -11.69 -12.47
C VAL A 211 -9.59 -11.73 -11.09
N PRO A 212 -10.69 -12.48 -10.90
CA PRO A 212 -11.43 -12.56 -9.64
C PRO A 212 -10.68 -13.42 -8.62
N ARG A 213 -9.47 -12.99 -8.26
CA ARG A 213 -8.54 -13.63 -7.33
C ARG A 213 -7.82 -12.54 -6.54
N LEU A 214 -7.52 -12.83 -5.29
CA LEU A 214 -6.54 -12.12 -4.48
C LEU A 214 -5.14 -12.42 -5.00
N SER A 215 -4.20 -11.51 -4.72
CA SER A 215 -2.80 -11.76 -5.06
C SER A 215 -2.23 -12.94 -4.27
N ASN A 216 -1.62 -13.88 -5.00
CA ASN A 216 -0.95 -15.06 -4.48
C ASN A 216 0.11 -15.54 -5.48
N PRO A 217 1.41 -15.55 -5.13
CA PRO A 217 2.49 -15.98 -6.02
C PRO A 217 2.43 -17.47 -6.41
N ALA A 218 1.65 -18.29 -5.69
CA ALA A 218 1.44 -19.70 -6.01
C ALA A 218 0.28 -19.93 -6.99
N VAL A 219 -0.52 -18.89 -7.27
CA VAL A 219 -1.66 -18.95 -8.19
C VAL A 219 -1.28 -18.23 -9.48
N GLN A 220 -1.74 -18.76 -10.62
CA GLN A 220 -1.39 -18.23 -11.94
C GLN A 220 -2.63 -17.95 -12.78
N ALA A 221 -2.56 -16.93 -13.64
CA ALA A 221 -3.47 -16.74 -14.77
C ALA A 221 -2.65 -16.62 -16.04
N TRP A 222 -3.09 -17.33 -17.09
CA TRP A 222 -2.40 -17.38 -18.39
C TRP A 222 -0.90 -17.72 -18.32
N GLY A 223 -0.49 -18.48 -17.29
CA GLY A 223 0.91 -18.89 -17.07
C GLY A 223 1.76 -17.88 -16.29
N GLU A 224 1.21 -16.71 -15.94
CA GLU A 224 1.88 -15.71 -15.10
C GLU A 224 1.43 -15.84 -13.64
N PRO A 225 2.36 -15.78 -12.66
CA PRO A 225 2.02 -15.66 -11.24
C PRO A 225 1.20 -14.41 -10.94
N LEU A 226 0.17 -14.57 -10.12
CA LEU A 226 -0.72 -13.49 -9.69
C LEU A 226 -0.28 -12.90 -8.34
N GLY A 227 1.01 -12.67 -8.14
CA GLY A 227 1.49 -12.07 -6.90
C GLY A 227 2.99 -12.22 -6.70
N ASP A 228 3.46 -11.61 -5.62
CA ASP A 228 4.84 -11.67 -5.15
C ASP A 228 4.84 -11.92 -3.64
N VAL A 229 5.70 -12.83 -3.19
CA VAL A 229 5.75 -13.26 -1.77
C VAL A 229 6.14 -12.14 -0.80
N ARG A 230 6.75 -11.06 -1.28
CA ARG A 230 7.24 -9.94 -0.46
C ARG A 230 6.38 -8.70 -0.56
N THR A 231 5.70 -8.50 -1.70
CA THR A 231 4.95 -7.27 -1.95
C THR A 231 3.48 -7.49 -2.26
N ALA A 232 3.07 -8.63 -2.83
CA ALA A 232 1.68 -8.82 -3.27
C ALA A 232 1.17 -10.24 -3.01
N TYR A 233 0.66 -10.46 -1.80
CA TYR A 233 0.17 -11.74 -1.30
C TYR A 233 -1.05 -11.57 -0.38
N ASN A 234 -2.09 -10.92 -0.89
CA ASN A 234 -3.38 -10.69 -0.22
C ASN A 234 -4.04 -11.98 0.26
N ALA A 235 -3.93 -13.07 -0.50
CA ALA A 235 -4.47 -14.36 -0.06
C ALA A 235 -3.89 -14.79 1.30
N CYS A 236 -2.61 -14.49 1.55
CA CYS A 236 -1.99 -14.81 2.82
C CYS A 236 -2.49 -13.91 3.95
N VAL A 237 -2.70 -12.62 3.68
CA VAL A 237 -3.29 -11.69 4.66
C VAL A 237 -4.71 -12.13 5.03
N VAL A 238 -5.56 -12.39 4.04
CA VAL A 238 -6.93 -12.85 4.26
C VAL A 238 -6.94 -14.15 5.07
N GLN A 239 -6.08 -15.13 4.72
CA GLN A 239 -5.98 -16.38 5.45
C GLN A 239 -5.52 -16.18 6.91
N GLN A 240 -4.53 -15.32 7.16
CA GLN A 240 -4.02 -15.05 8.51
C GLN A 240 -5.03 -14.34 9.39
N ARG A 241 -5.95 -13.57 8.80
CA ARG A 241 -6.93 -12.79 9.55
C ARG A 241 -8.28 -13.44 9.68
N ALA A 242 -8.53 -14.52 8.95
CA ALA A 242 -9.80 -15.22 8.98
C ALA A 242 -10.28 -15.56 10.39
N ARG A 243 -9.39 -16.04 11.26
CA ARG A 243 -9.76 -16.40 12.64
C ARG A 243 -10.13 -15.18 13.49
N TYR A 244 -9.51 -14.04 13.25
CA TYR A 244 -9.90 -12.78 13.91
C TYR A 244 -11.26 -12.31 13.40
N VAL A 245 -11.43 -12.29 12.07
CA VAL A 245 -12.66 -11.82 11.44
C VAL A 245 -13.85 -12.68 11.84
N SER A 246 -13.71 -14.01 11.88
CA SER A 246 -14.79 -14.94 12.28
C SER A 246 -15.17 -14.90 13.77
N ARG A 247 -14.56 -14.01 14.55
CA ARG A 247 -14.81 -13.83 16.00
C ARG A 247 -15.28 -12.42 16.33
N LEU A 248 -15.44 -11.54 15.34
CA LEU A 248 -15.71 -10.13 15.56
C LEU A 248 -17.04 -9.91 16.30
N TYR A 249 -18.06 -10.74 16.05
CA TYR A 249 -19.31 -10.61 16.82
C TYR A 249 -19.10 -10.91 18.31
N GLU A 250 -18.47 -12.04 18.65
CA GLU A 250 -18.22 -12.43 20.03
C GLU A 250 -17.29 -11.46 20.76
N LEU A 251 -16.32 -10.88 20.04
CA LEU A 251 -15.45 -9.81 20.55
C LEU A 251 -16.23 -8.52 20.82
N ALA A 252 -17.18 -8.15 19.94
CA ALA A 252 -18.00 -6.95 20.10
C ALA A 252 -18.92 -7.02 21.34
N THR A 253 -19.46 -8.20 21.63
CA THR A 253 -20.41 -8.42 22.73
C THR A 253 -19.73 -8.79 24.05
N GLY A 254 -18.41 -9.02 24.04
CA GLY A 254 -17.65 -9.51 25.18
C GLY A 254 -17.93 -10.97 25.55
N GLU A 255 -18.57 -11.72 24.65
CA GLU A 255 -18.73 -13.18 24.76
C GLU A 255 -17.38 -13.91 24.59
N ASP A 256 -16.48 -13.32 23.79
CA ASP A 256 -15.08 -13.69 23.70
C ASP A 256 -14.19 -12.50 24.10
N ARG A 257 -12.92 -12.77 24.38
CA ARG A 257 -11.93 -11.75 24.68
C ARG A 257 -10.83 -11.80 23.64
N TRP A 258 -10.35 -10.63 23.27
CA TRP A 258 -9.14 -10.53 22.47
C TRP A 258 -8.04 -11.36 23.14
N ASP A 259 -7.36 -12.18 22.34
CA ASP A 259 -6.17 -12.93 22.70
C ASP A 259 -5.10 -12.70 21.62
N ALA A 260 -3.84 -12.72 22.01
CA ALA A 260 -2.69 -12.54 21.11
C ALA A 260 -2.60 -13.66 20.08
N SER A 261 -3.26 -14.80 20.29
CA SER A 261 -3.40 -15.85 19.29
C SER A 261 -4.38 -15.50 18.15
N LEU A 262 -5.27 -14.52 18.35
CA LEU A 262 -6.14 -13.96 17.30
C LEU A 262 -5.43 -12.88 16.48
N ALA A 263 -4.32 -12.33 17.00
CA ALA A 263 -3.45 -11.52 16.15
C ALA A 263 -2.92 -12.42 15.02
N PRO A 264 -2.86 -11.92 13.78
CA PRO A 264 -2.39 -12.70 12.65
C PRO A 264 -1.06 -13.37 13.00
N SER A 265 -1.00 -14.70 12.85
CA SER A 265 0.20 -15.50 13.13
C SER A 265 1.28 -15.08 12.14
N CYS A 266 2.11 -14.13 12.56
CA CYS A 266 3.23 -13.60 11.79
C CYS A 266 4.08 -14.74 11.21
N PRO A 267 4.52 -14.65 9.94
CA PRO A 267 5.78 -13.95 9.69
C PRO A 267 5.79 -13.15 8.38
N VAL A 268 6.44 -11.99 8.39
CA VAL A 268 7.14 -11.50 7.19
C VAL A 268 8.15 -12.59 6.80
N VAL A 269 7.91 -13.34 5.72
CA VAL A 269 8.85 -14.37 5.25
C VAL A 269 10.08 -13.71 4.63
N LEU A 270 11.11 -13.58 5.47
CA LEU A 270 12.48 -14.10 5.29
C LEU A 270 13.03 -14.17 3.85
N GLY A 271 13.99 -13.28 3.54
CA GLY A 271 15.22 -13.68 2.85
C GLY A 271 16.22 -14.30 3.85
N PRO A 272 17.22 -15.09 3.41
CA PRO A 272 17.89 -16.05 4.28
C PRO A 272 18.84 -15.42 5.30
N GLY A 273 18.72 -15.88 6.55
CA GLY A 273 19.85 -16.16 7.43
C GLY A 273 20.35 -15.03 8.33
N ARG A 274 19.73 -14.85 9.51
CA ARG A 274 20.19 -15.37 10.81
C ARG A 274 19.48 -14.65 11.97
N ASP A 275 18.92 -15.49 12.84
CA ASP A 275 18.79 -15.38 14.28
C ASP A 275 18.05 -14.18 14.91
N LEU A 276 16.91 -14.52 15.50
CA LEU A 276 16.14 -13.76 16.48
C LEU A 276 16.90 -13.68 17.81
N GLU A 277 17.70 -12.62 17.99
CA GLU A 277 18.04 -12.06 19.30
C GLU A 277 17.99 -10.52 19.22
N GLY A 278 16.84 -9.93 19.59
CA GLY A 278 16.77 -8.57 20.15
C GLY A 278 17.09 -7.35 19.27
N THR A 279 16.82 -7.37 17.96
CA THR A 279 17.30 -6.33 17.03
C THR A 279 16.23 -5.55 16.25
N VAL A 280 14.96 -5.91 16.38
CA VAL A 280 13.85 -5.28 15.62
C VAL A 280 12.94 -4.50 16.55
N CYS A 281 12.71 -3.22 16.24
CA CYS A 281 11.95 -2.29 17.07
C CYS A 281 10.89 -1.56 16.25
N LEU A 282 9.80 -1.15 16.90
CA LEU A 282 8.79 -0.29 16.28
C LEU A 282 9.29 1.16 16.26
N ALA A 283 9.04 1.88 15.17
CA ALA A 283 9.42 3.28 15.01
C ALA A 283 8.74 4.20 16.05
N GLU A 284 7.60 3.80 16.60
CA GLU A 284 6.92 4.53 17.69
C GLU A 284 7.55 4.30 19.08
N SER A 285 8.51 3.37 19.20
CA SER A 285 9.18 3.11 20.47
C SER A 285 9.96 4.33 20.98
N ALA A 286 9.92 4.54 22.29
CA ALA A 286 10.65 5.62 22.95
C ALA A 286 12.18 5.39 22.95
N ASP A 287 12.63 4.15 22.84
CA ASP A 287 14.05 3.76 22.83
C ASP A 287 14.35 2.77 21.70
N TRP A 288 15.44 3.04 20.97
CA TRP A 288 15.95 2.19 19.89
C TRP A 288 17.34 1.61 20.19
N THR A 289 17.77 1.66 21.46
CA THR A 289 19.06 1.12 21.87
C THR A 289 19.14 -0.38 21.58
N GLY A 290 20.11 -0.77 20.75
CA GLY A 290 20.31 -2.16 20.34
C GLY A 290 19.49 -2.60 19.13
N CYS A 291 18.66 -1.72 18.56
CA CYS A 291 17.90 -2.03 17.34
C CYS A 291 18.78 -1.90 16.10
N THR A 292 18.79 -2.93 15.26
CA THR A 292 19.32 -2.87 13.89
C THR A 292 18.21 -2.65 12.86
N ASP A 293 16.96 -2.86 13.24
CA ASP A 293 15.81 -2.83 12.34
C ASP A 293 14.69 -1.98 12.97
N LEU A 294 14.25 -0.95 12.26
CA LEU A 294 13.11 -0.14 12.65
C LEU A 294 11.92 -0.41 11.73
N ARG A 295 10.76 -0.71 12.33
CA ARG A 295 9.51 -0.96 11.62
C ARG A 295 8.57 0.24 11.66
N GLY A 296 8.07 0.63 10.50
CA GLY A 296 7.20 1.80 10.32
C GLY A 296 7.97 3.08 9.97
N THR A 297 7.26 4.20 9.95
CA THR A 297 7.82 5.51 9.56
C THR A 297 8.62 6.13 10.70
N VAL A 298 9.89 6.41 10.43
CA VAL A 298 10.84 7.01 11.36
C VAL A 298 11.03 8.49 11.03
N ARG A 299 10.78 9.36 12.01
CA ARG A 299 11.04 10.80 11.89
C ARG A 299 11.99 11.23 13.00
N VAL A 300 13.17 11.73 12.63
CA VAL A 300 14.16 12.20 13.60
C VAL A 300 14.82 13.51 13.15
N GLU A 301 15.05 14.39 14.12
CA GLU A 301 15.89 15.59 13.93
C GLU A 301 17.32 15.35 14.41
N ASP A 302 17.53 14.27 15.18
CA ASP A 302 18.83 13.82 15.68
C ASP A 302 19.18 12.45 15.06
N PRO A 303 20.10 12.41 14.08
CA PRO A 303 20.53 11.17 13.42
C PRO A 303 21.17 10.16 14.38
N GLU A 304 21.69 10.60 15.54
CA GLU A 304 22.33 9.72 16.51
C GLU A 304 21.38 8.66 17.06
N ARG A 305 20.06 8.93 17.04
CA ARG A 305 19.05 7.93 17.41
C ARG A 305 19.05 6.70 16.50
N LEU A 306 19.59 6.81 15.29
CA LEU A 306 19.65 5.73 14.30
C LEU A 306 20.97 4.96 14.36
N ARG A 307 21.83 5.23 15.35
CA ARG A 307 23.12 4.57 15.47
C ARG A 307 22.96 3.06 15.61
N GLY A 308 23.56 2.33 14.65
CA GLY A 308 23.50 0.87 14.60
C GLY A 308 22.28 0.32 13.86
N VAL A 309 21.36 1.18 13.40
CA VAL A 309 20.24 0.77 12.55
C VAL A 309 20.77 0.44 11.15
N GLU A 310 20.52 -0.78 10.70
CA GLU A 310 20.85 -1.28 9.37
C GLU A 310 19.65 -1.23 8.42
N ARG A 311 18.41 -1.21 8.94
CA ARG A 311 17.19 -1.27 8.14
C ARG A 311 16.06 -0.44 8.73
N VAL A 312 15.36 0.30 7.86
CA VAL A 312 14.06 0.90 8.15
C VAL A 312 13.04 0.32 7.18
N THR A 313 11.92 -0.23 7.65
CA THR A 313 10.94 -0.85 6.75
C THR A 313 9.96 0.15 6.13
N GLY A 314 9.69 1.27 6.82
CA GLY A 314 8.85 2.36 6.31
C GLY A 314 9.68 3.53 5.79
N ASP A 315 9.12 4.74 5.87
CA ASP A 315 9.83 5.97 5.52
C ASP A 315 10.87 6.34 6.57
N LEU A 316 11.94 7.02 6.15
CA LEU A 316 12.91 7.64 7.02
C LEU A 316 13.01 9.13 6.69
N LEU A 317 12.54 9.98 7.59
CA LEU A 317 12.63 11.43 7.48
C LEU A 317 13.67 11.97 8.47
N LEU A 318 14.71 12.60 7.93
CA LEU A 318 15.64 13.45 8.66
C LEU A 318 15.42 14.89 8.23
N SER A 319 15.04 15.75 9.17
CA SER A 319 14.78 17.15 8.84
C SER A 319 15.25 18.15 9.87
N GLY A 320 15.58 19.34 9.38
CA GLY A 320 15.92 20.50 10.20
C GLY A 320 17.42 20.76 10.32
N PRO A 321 17.79 22.00 10.69
CA PRO A 321 19.17 22.49 10.61
C PRO A 321 20.12 21.83 11.63
N GLY A 322 19.58 21.07 12.59
CA GLY A 322 20.37 20.27 13.53
C GLY A 322 21.00 19.03 12.90
N VAL A 323 20.49 18.57 11.75
CA VAL A 323 21.03 17.44 11.00
C VAL A 323 22.27 17.91 10.23
N GLY A 324 23.45 17.83 10.85
CA GLY A 324 24.72 18.23 10.25
C GLY A 324 25.63 17.07 9.81
N SER A 325 25.29 15.83 10.18
CA SER A 325 26.04 14.62 9.81
C SER A 325 25.14 13.40 9.78
N LEU A 326 25.40 12.46 8.86
CA LEU A 326 24.73 11.16 8.80
C LEU A 326 25.63 10.02 9.30
N ALA A 327 26.74 10.29 9.98
CA ALA A 327 27.70 9.26 10.40
C ALA A 327 27.07 8.13 11.24
N ALA A 328 26.02 8.43 12.01
CA ALA A 328 25.25 7.45 12.76
C ALA A 328 24.56 6.40 11.88
N LEU A 329 24.27 6.74 10.61
CA LEU A 329 23.63 5.87 9.63
C LEU A 329 24.64 5.00 8.85
N SER A 330 25.93 5.00 9.21
CA SER A 330 26.98 4.22 8.50
C SER A 330 26.72 2.72 8.38
N GLY A 331 25.80 2.16 9.19
CA GLY A 331 25.32 0.79 9.08
C GLY A 331 24.08 0.59 8.20
N LEU A 332 23.39 1.67 7.81
CA LEU A 332 22.10 1.63 7.10
C LEU A 332 22.27 1.05 5.69
N ARG A 333 21.59 -0.07 5.43
CA ARG A 333 21.63 -0.80 4.17
C ARG A 333 20.37 -0.64 3.33
N SER A 334 19.22 -0.45 3.98
CA SER A 334 17.95 -0.35 3.28
C SER A 334 16.90 0.49 3.99
N VAL A 335 16.17 1.29 3.21
CA VAL A 335 14.91 1.95 3.61
C VAL A 335 13.80 1.41 2.70
N GLY A 336 12.76 0.82 3.29
CA GLY A 336 11.67 0.22 2.50
C GLY A 336 10.79 1.27 1.83
N GLY A 337 10.52 2.38 2.52
CA GLY A 337 9.81 3.54 2.00
C GLY A 337 10.74 4.61 1.44
N THR A 338 10.35 5.87 1.65
CA THR A 338 11.09 7.05 1.18
C THR A 338 12.11 7.51 2.22
N LEU A 339 13.38 7.63 1.81
CA LEU A 339 14.38 8.40 2.55
C LEU A 339 14.23 9.87 2.19
N THR A 340 13.86 10.71 3.16
CA THR A 340 13.73 12.15 3.00
C THR A 340 14.79 12.87 3.84
N LEU A 341 15.61 13.69 3.17
CA LEU A 341 16.56 14.62 3.78
C LEU A 341 16.11 16.04 3.47
N ARG A 342 15.59 16.76 4.46
CA ARG A 342 14.97 18.07 4.24
C ARG A 342 15.44 19.16 5.19
N ASP A 343 15.73 20.35 4.69
CA ASP A 343 16.09 21.52 5.53
C ASP A 343 17.30 21.25 6.45
N THR A 344 18.25 20.42 6.03
CA THR A 344 19.40 20.01 6.84
C THR A 344 20.63 20.91 6.63
N ALA A 345 21.60 20.81 7.54
CA ALA A 345 22.90 21.49 7.44
C ALA A 345 23.99 20.57 6.84
N LEU A 346 23.60 19.48 6.17
CA LEU A 346 24.51 18.51 5.58
C LEU A 346 25.34 19.16 4.46
N VAL A 347 26.64 18.88 4.47
CA VAL A 347 27.57 19.26 3.38
C VAL A 347 27.71 18.13 2.37
N ASP A 348 27.65 16.89 2.84
CA ASP A 348 27.69 15.66 2.06
C ASP A 348 26.74 14.62 2.68
N LEU A 349 26.68 13.44 2.06
CA LEU A 349 25.88 12.31 2.53
C LEU A 349 26.73 11.25 3.24
N ALA A 350 27.90 11.62 3.77
CA ALA A 350 28.79 10.68 4.44
C ALA A 350 28.07 10.00 5.62
N GLY A 351 28.12 8.67 5.64
CA GLY A 351 27.29 7.81 6.46
C GLY A 351 26.24 7.01 5.67
N LEU A 352 25.96 7.32 4.39
CA LEU A 352 25.05 6.52 3.55
C LEU A 352 25.77 5.56 2.59
N GLU A 353 27.06 5.31 2.76
CA GLU A 353 27.90 4.52 1.84
C GLU A 353 27.51 3.03 1.77
N GLN A 354 26.72 2.56 2.73
CA GLN A 354 26.19 1.19 2.78
C GLN A 354 24.74 1.09 2.28
N LEU A 355 24.08 2.21 1.96
CA LEU A 355 22.70 2.20 1.51
C LEU A 355 22.61 1.62 0.09
N GLU A 356 22.05 0.42 -0.01
CA GLU A 356 21.92 -0.33 -1.26
C GLU A 356 20.52 -0.21 -1.86
N ARG A 357 19.48 -0.06 -1.02
CA ARG A 357 18.07 -0.10 -1.43
C ARG A 357 17.28 1.02 -0.77
N VAL A 358 16.45 1.69 -1.56
CA VAL A 358 15.52 2.71 -1.10
C VAL A 358 14.24 2.63 -1.92
N GLY A 359 13.08 2.77 -1.30
CA GLY A 359 11.80 2.83 -2.02
C GLY A 359 11.67 4.14 -2.80
N GLY A 360 11.91 5.27 -2.12
CA GLY A 360 11.98 6.61 -2.71
C GLY A 360 13.12 7.42 -2.10
N LEU A 361 13.63 8.41 -2.81
CA LEU A 361 14.69 9.31 -2.33
C LEU A 361 14.30 10.77 -2.57
N VAL A 362 14.12 11.52 -1.49
CA VAL A 362 13.80 12.94 -1.51
C VAL A 362 14.91 13.71 -0.81
N ILE A 363 15.57 14.61 -1.53
CA ILE A 363 16.61 15.49 -1.00
C ILE A 363 16.21 16.92 -1.34
N GLU A 364 15.72 17.65 -0.34
CA GLU A 364 15.09 18.95 -0.54
C GLU A 364 15.64 20.02 0.40
N ALA A 365 15.87 21.22 -0.13
CA ALA A 365 16.20 22.41 0.66
C ALA A 365 17.40 22.24 1.60
N ASN A 366 18.45 21.53 1.16
CA ASN A 366 19.72 21.39 1.90
C ASN A 366 20.77 22.34 1.29
N PRO A 367 20.86 23.61 1.73
CA PRO A 367 21.63 24.64 1.02
C PRO A 367 23.14 24.43 1.06
N ALA A 368 23.65 23.67 2.04
CA ALA A 368 25.08 23.37 2.19
C ALA A 368 25.52 22.10 1.44
N LEU A 369 24.58 21.27 0.97
CA LEU A 369 24.88 19.98 0.36
C LEU A 369 25.53 20.18 -1.01
N VAL A 370 26.74 19.66 -1.21
CA VAL A 370 27.51 19.89 -2.45
C VAL A 370 27.47 18.74 -3.46
N GLY A 371 27.13 17.53 -3.01
CA GLY A 371 27.08 16.34 -3.87
C GLY A 371 26.43 15.12 -3.21
N LEU A 372 26.27 14.05 -3.99
CA LEU A 372 25.59 12.80 -3.60
C LEU A 372 26.52 11.58 -3.51
N SER A 373 27.83 11.81 -3.43
CA SER A 373 28.87 10.79 -3.66
C SER A 373 28.91 9.63 -2.67
N ALA A 374 28.16 9.69 -1.58
CA ALA A 374 28.01 8.55 -0.68
C ALA A 374 26.98 7.52 -1.19
N LEU A 375 26.05 7.90 -2.07
CA LEU A 375 24.97 7.02 -2.49
C LEU A 375 25.45 5.91 -3.44
N ARG A 376 25.05 4.68 -3.14
CA ARG A 376 25.32 3.47 -3.94
C ARG A 376 24.06 2.78 -4.46
N VAL A 377 22.95 3.50 -4.41
CA VAL A 377 21.65 2.99 -4.81
C VAL A 377 21.58 2.93 -6.34
N ALA A 378 21.32 1.75 -6.89
CA ALA A 378 21.20 1.55 -8.33
C ALA A 378 19.76 1.78 -8.85
N GLU A 379 18.75 1.56 -8.01
CA GLU A 379 17.34 1.66 -8.38
C GLU A 379 16.54 2.39 -7.30
N VAL A 380 15.66 3.30 -7.73
CA VAL A 380 14.71 4.03 -6.87
C VAL A 380 13.30 3.82 -7.44
N PRO A 381 12.59 2.74 -7.06
CA PRO A 381 11.32 2.39 -7.69
C PRO A 381 10.23 3.48 -7.58
N GLY A 382 10.26 4.26 -6.50
CA GLY A 382 9.41 5.42 -6.27
C GLY A 382 10.04 6.74 -6.74
N SER A 383 9.81 7.81 -6.00
CA SER A 383 10.23 9.15 -6.41
C SER A 383 11.69 9.43 -6.07
N LEU A 384 12.49 9.83 -7.06
CA LEU A 384 13.79 10.47 -6.93
C LEU A 384 13.62 11.98 -7.12
N LEU A 385 13.49 12.71 -6.01
CA LEU A 385 13.25 14.16 -6.01
C LEU A 385 14.47 14.87 -5.43
N LEU A 386 15.14 15.66 -6.27
CA LEU A 386 16.18 16.60 -5.89
C LEU A 386 15.63 18.01 -6.10
N VAL A 387 15.42 18.75 -5.00
CA VAL A 387 14.73 20.05 -5.07
C VAL A 387 15.42 21.10 -4.22
N GLY A 388 15.82 22.22 -4.83
CA GLY A 388 16.18 23.42 -4.06
C GLY A 388 17.45 23.29 -3.20
N ASN A 389 18.39 22.40 -3.55
CA ASN A 389 19.65 22.27 -2.83
C ASN A 389 20.68 23.28 -3.37
N ALA A 390 20.74 24.47 -2.78
CA ALA A 390 21.46 25.62 -3.34
C ALA A 390 22.97 25.40 -3.57
N GLY A 391 23.62 24.54 -2.79
CA GLY A 391 25.04 24.21 -2.89
C GLY A 391 25.35 23.02 -3.82
N LEU A 392 24.33 22.32 -4.32
CA LEU A 392 24.51 21.05 -5.03
C LEU A 392 25.10 21.33 -6.40
N ARG A 393 26.36 20.95 -6.59
CA ARG A 393 27.14 21.29 -7.78
C ARG A 393 27.24 20.12 -8.77
N HIS A 394 27.36 18.90 -8.25
CA HIS A 394 27.49 17.68 -9.04
C HIS A 394 26.59 16.60 -8.46
N LEU A 395 26.04 15.72 -9.31
CA LEU A 395 25.30 14.55 -8.85
C LEU A 395 26.19 13.31 -8.66
N ASP A 396 27.52 13.44 -8.78
CA ASP A 396 28.49 12.34 -8.74
C ASP A 396 28.18 11.29 -7.66
N GLY A 397 28.21 10.01 -8.07
CA GLY A 397 27.98 8.85 -7.22
C GLY A 397 28.85 7.66 -7.67
N PRO A 398 29.31 6.79 -6.75
CA PRO A 398 30.11 5.61 -7.05
C PRO A 398 29.34 4.55 -7.88
N VAL A 399 28.00 4.60 -7.88
CA VAL A 399 27.10 3.80 -8.71
C VAL A 399 26.11 4.76 -9.35
N GLY A 400 25.90 4.64 -10.67
CA GLY A 400 24.88 5.43 -11.36
C GLY A 400 23.48 4.86 -11.12
N ILE A 401 22.49 5.73 -10.96
CA ILE A 401 21.09 5.33 -10.81
C ILE A 401 20.59 4.89 -12.19
N GLU A 402 20.17 3.62 -12.30
CA GLU A 402 19.75 3.00 -13.56
C GLU A 402 18.23 3.09 -13.78
N ARG A 403 17.43 3.13 -12.70
CA ARG A 403 15.97 3.20 -12.77
C ARG A 403 15.37 4.10 -11.69
N ALA A 404 14.36 4.87 -12.07
CA ALA A 404 13.57 5.70 -11.15
C ALA A 404 12.06 5.55 -11.43
N GLY A 405 11.22 5.73 -10.43
CA GLY A 405 9.78 5.89 -10.64
C GLY A 405 9.46 7.26 -11.22
N VAL A 406 9.64 8.31 -10.41
CA VAL A 406 9.57 9.72 -10.82
C VAL A 406 10.94 10.35 -10.65
N LEU A 407 11.38 11.19 -11.58
CA LEU A 407 12.65 11.90 -11.49
C LEU A 407 12.46 13.41 -11.62
N TRP A 408 12.65 14.15 -10.53
CA TRP A 408 12.70 15.61 -10.55
C TRP A 408 14.06 16.14 -10.10
N VAL A 409 14.70 16.94 -10.95
CA VAL A 409 15.95 17.64 -10.60
C VAL A 409 15.72 19.14 -10.81
N THR A 410 15.39 19.84 -9.73
CA THR A 410 14.84 21.20 -9.86
C THR A 410 15.45 22.21 -8.90
N ARG A 411 15.60 23.44 -9.39
CA ARG A 411 16.02 24.60 -8.58
C ARG A 411 17.39 24.44 -7.93
N HIS A 412 18.39 23.98 -8.69
CA HIS A 412 19.78 23.93 -8.23
C HIS A 412 20.63 25.02 -8.95
N PRO A 413 20.85 26.18 -8.32
CA PRO A 413 21.45 27.35 -8.97
C PRO A 413 22.92 27.15 -9.39
N VAL A 414 23.61 26.15 -8.84
CA VAL A 414 25.03 25.87 -9.10
C VAL A 414 25.29 24.48 -9.70
N LEU A 415 24.25 23.71 -10.03
CA LEU A 415 24.40 22.37 -10.59
C LEU A 415 24.99 22.42 -11.99
N GLU A 416 26.11 21.75 -12.20
CA GLU A 416 26.87 21.78 -13.46
C GLU A 416 26.63 20.54 -14.34
N ASP A 417 26.26 19.39 -13.76
CA ASP A 417 26.03 18.14 -14.48
C ASP A 417 25.03 17.18 -13.80
N LEU A 418 24.66 16.12 -14.53
CA LEU A 418 23.83 15.01 -14.08
C LEU A 418 24.59 13.67 -14.13
N ALA A 419 25.88 13.65 -13.78
CA ALA A 419 26.75 12.50 -14.03
C ALA A 419 26.19 11.16 -13.49
N ALA A 420 25.66 11.14 -12.27
CA ALA A 420 25.07 9.92 -11.69
C ALA A 420 23.78 9.42 -12.36
N LEU A 421 23.15 10.23 -13.21
CA LEU A 421 21.95 9.87 -13.97
C LEU A 421 22.27 9.47 -15.42
N ARG A 422 23.54 9.55 -15.86
CA ARG A 422 23.93 9.19 -17.25
C ARG A 422 23.61 7.74 -17.61
N GLY A 423 23.58 6.85 -16.62
CA GLY A 423 23.23 5.44 -16.76
C GLY A 423 21.73 5.14 -16.59
N LEU A 424 20.89 6.16 -16.44
CA LEU A 424 19.46 6.00 -16.23
C LEU A 424 18.80 5.45 -17.52
N ARG A 425 18.23 4.25 -17.41
CA ARG A 425 17.60 3.52 -18.50
C ARG A 425 16.09 3.66 -18.53
N GLY A 426 15.45 3.83 -17.37
CA GLY A 426 13.99 3.90 -17.29
C GLY A 426 13.51 4.85 -16.20
N VAL A 427 12.48 5.63 -16.56
CA VAL A 427 11.62 6.39 -15.64
C VAL A 427 10.18 5.98 -15.92
N SER A 428 9.48 5.41 -14.95
CA SER A 428 8.12 4.88 -15.16
C SER A 428 7.01 5.94 -15.03
N GLY A 429 7.32 7.08 -14.41
CA GLY A 429 6.43 8.22 -14.22
C GLY A 429 6.98 9.49 -14.87
N GLY A 430 6.86 10.62 -14.17
CA GLY A 430 7.29 11.92 -14.71
C GLY A 430 8.80 12.14 -14.61
N LEU A 431 9.38 12.72 -15.67
CA LEU A 431 10.75 13.24 -15.68
C LEU A 431 10.72 14.75 -15.89
N ALA A 432 11.25 15.50 -14.93
CA ALA A 432 11.34 16.96 -15.01
C ALA A 432 12.72 17.46 -14.53
N ILE A 433 13.39 18.24 -15.37
CA ILE A 433 14.65 18.91 -15.02
C ILE A 433 14.50 20.39 -15.35
N TRP A 434 14.45 21.24 -14.33
CA TRP A 434 14.21 22.67 -14.56
C TRP A 434 14.73 23.58 -13.46
N GLY A 435 14.99 24.85 -13.80
CA GLY A 435 15.49 25.82 -12.82
C GLY A 435 16.93 25.54 -12.38
N ASN A 436 17.74 24.93 -13.26
CA ASN A 436 19.15 24.63 -13.02
C ASN A 436 20.02 25.48 -13.98
N PRO A 437 20.19 26.79 -13.75
CA PRO A 437 20.76 27.73 -14.71
C PRO A 437 22.23 27.49 -15.08
N ARG A 438 22.95 26.63 -14.33
CA ARG A 438 24.34 26.24 -14.61
C ARG A 438 24.46 24.89 -15.33
N LEU A 439 23.35 24.15 -15.46
CA LEU A 439 23.31 22.85 -16.10
C LEU A 439 23.20 23.04 -17.62
N VAL A 440 24.30 22.84 -18.33
CA VAL A 440 24.40 23.03 -19.79
C VAL A 440 24.27 21.74 -20.59
N ASP A 441 24.30 20.58 -19.94
CA ASP A 441 24.12 19.28 -20.58
C ASP A 441 23.21 18.42 -19.70
N CYS A 442 21.97 18.22 -20.15
CA CYS A 442 20.98 17.37 -19.50
C CYS A 442 20.66 16.11 -20.30
N ALA A 443 21.54 15.71 -21.22
CA ALA A 443 21.36 14.48 -21.97
C ALA A 443 21.41 13.25 -21.03
N LEU A 444 20.39 12.41 -21.16
CA LEU A 444 20.27 11.11 -20.50
C LEU A 444 20.26 10.03 -21.59
N PRO A 445 21.44 9.65 -22.11
CA PRO A 445 21.57 8.92 -23.38
C PRO A 445 21.05 7.49 -23.31
N GLU A 446 21.00 6.89 -22.13
CA GLU A 446 20.54 5.52 -21.92
C GLU A 446 19.02 5.40 -21.77
N LEU A 447 18.27 6.52 -21.69
CA LEU A 447 16.82 6.50 -21.55
C LEU A 447 16.12 6.06 -22.83
N ASP A 448 15.03 5.31 -22.66
CA ASP A 448 14.11 4.96 -23.74
C ASP A 448 13.59 6.19 -24.50
N GLU A 449 13.47 6.05 -25.82
CA GLU A 449 13.11 7.14 -26.74
C GLU A 449 11.76 7.79 -26.36
N GLU A 450 10.76 6.99 -26.01
CA GLU A 450 9.43 7.45 -25.63
C GLU A 450 9.47 8.29 -24.35
N VAL A 451 10.24 7.86 -23.35
CA VAL A 451 10.44 8.62 -22.10
C VAL A 451 11.19 9.92 -22.39
N ARG A 452 12.21 9.88 -23.25
CA ARG A 452 13.02 11.06 -23.62
C ARG A 452 12.17 12.16 -24.26
N GLN A 453 11.14 11.79 -25.03
CA GLN A 453 10.22 12.74 -25.67
C GLN A 453 9.21 13.37 -24.69
N ALA A 454 9.02 12.79 -23.52
CA ALA A 454 8.12 13.27 -22.47
C ALA A 454 8.82 14.09 -21.36
N VAL A 455 10.12 14.35 -21.51
CA VAL A 455 10.95 15.08 -20.54
C VAL A 455 10.57 16.55 -20.50
N VAL A 456 10.25 17.05 -19.31
CA VAL A 456 9.97 18.48 -19.09
C VAL A 456 11.29 19.21 -18.78
N LEU A 457 11.79 19.97 -19.75
CA LEU A 457 13.00 20.79 -19.64
C LEU A 457 12.69 22.27 -19.81
N PHE A 458 12.95 23.09 -18.78
CA PHE A 458 12.85 24.54 -18.87
C PHE A 458 13.75 25.24 -17.85
N ASP A 459 14.10 26.51 -18.07
CA ASP A 459 14.87 27.33 -17.12
C ASP A 459 16.20 26.68 -16.66
N ASN A 460 16.89 26.00 -17.58
CA ASN A 460 18.23 25.42 -17.36
C ASN A 460 19.32 26.24 -18.09
N GLY A 461 20.59 25.84 -17.92
CA GLY A 461 21.72 26.48 -18.60
C GLY A 461 21.70 26.32 -20.13
N GLU A 462 22.35 27.26 -20.81
CA GLU A 462 22.45 27.30 -22.27
C GLU A 462 23.15 26.03 -22.80
N GLY A 463 22.37 25.12 -23.39
CA GLY A 463 22.81 23.80 -23.86
C GLY A 463 21.94 22.64 -23.35
N CYS A 464 21.24 22.82 -22.23
CA CYS A 464 20.24 21.87 -21.75
C CYS A 464 18.88 22.18 -22.42
N VAL A 465 18.67 21.58 -23.58
CA VAL A 465 17.48 21.74 -24.42
C VAL A 465 16.76 20.40 -24.61
N PRO A 466 15.44 20.40 -24.91
CA PRO A 466 14.64 19.21 -25.18
C PRO A 466 15.22 18.24 -26.21
#